data_AF-A0A0F7VY91-F1
#
_entry.id   AF-A0A0F7VY91-F1
#
_cell.length_a   1.000
_cell.length_b   1.000
_cell.length_c   1.000
_cell.angle_alpha   90.00
_cell.angle_beta   90.00
_cell.angle_gamma   90.00
#
_symmetry.space_group_name_H-M   'P 1'
#
loop_
_entity.id
_entity.type
_entity.pdbx_description
1 polymer ?
#
loop_
_entity_poly.entity_id
_entity_poly.type
_entity_poly.pdbx_seq_one_letter_code
_entity_poly.pdbx_strand_id
1 'polypeptide(L)'
;MRTIYLDSVRANRPTVEHADWLTRLGGRVSTVPTLPTRMILMDRRIAMISVSSDDTAAGAVLLTGQGTLTALCALFETTWEAAQPLGHLVPTDPNGLTGQQAAALRLLAEGHTDETTAKRLGVSHRTARRIASEPMDRLSARNRFEAGVRAVQRGWLPTRP
;
A
#
# COMPACT_ATOMS: atom_id res chain seq x y z
N MET A 1 -13.35 14.32 -7.50
CA MET A 1 -12.59 13.81 -6.33
C MET A 1 -11.76 12.61 -6.74
N ARG A 2 -10.53 12.45 -6.21
CA ARG A 2 -9.66 11.29 -6.44
C ARG A 2 -9.28 10.68 -5.10
N THR A 3 -9.44 9.37 -4.95
CA THR A 3 -9.15 8.65 -3.69
C THR A 3 -8.32 7.41 -3.96
N ILE A 4 -7.27 7.22 -3.17
CA ILE A 4 -6.45 6.00 -3.17
C ILE A 4 -6.73 5.24 -1.88
N TYR A 5 -7.15 3.98 -2.01
CA TYR A 5 -7.29 3.05 -0.88
C TYR A 5 -6.17 2.01 -0.86
N LEU A 6 -6.06 1.27 0.24
CA LEU A 6 -5.24 0.06 0.27
C LEU A 6 -5.96 -1.08 -0.47
N ASP A 7 -5.22 -1.99 -1.10
CA ASP A 7 -5.77 -3.15 -1.80
C ASP A 7 -6.69 -4.02 -0.92
N SER A 8 -6.48 -3.99 0.40
CA SER A 8 -7.33 -4.69 1.37
C SER A 8 -8.80 -4.29 1.31
N VAL A 9 -9.14 -3.09 0.82
CA VAL A 9 -10.54 -2.66 0.69
C VAL A 9 -11.31 -3.50 -0.32
N ARG A 10 -10.63 -4.15 -1.28
CA ARG A 10 -11.27 -5.01 -2.29
C ARG A 10 -12.02 -6.20 -1.67
N ALA A 11 -11.63 -6.62 -0.46
CA ALA A 11 -12.29 -7.67 0.30
C ALA A 11 -13.39 -7.13 1.26
N ASN A 12 -13.54 -5.81 1.38
CA ASN A 12 -14.51 -5.16 2.28
C ASN A 12 -15.70 -4.65 1.47
N ARG A 13 -16.78 -5.45 1.43
CA ARG A 13 -17.98 -5.14 0.64
C ARG A 13 -18.58 -3.76 0.92
N PRO A 14 -18.82 -3.33 2.18
CA PRO A 14 -19.30 -1.97 2.46
C PRO A 14 -18.40 -0.86 1.88
N THR A 15 -17.08 -1.07 1.90
CA THR A 15 -16.12 -0.09 1.36
C THR A 15 -16.15 -0.05 -0.17
N VAL A 16 -16.29 -1.20 -0.81
CA VAL A 16 -16.47 -1.29 -2.27
C VAL A 16 -17.77 -0.61 -2.68
N GLU A 17 -18.88 -0.88 -2.01
CA GLU A 17 -20.18 -0.26 -2.29
C GLU A 17 -20.11 1.28 -2.14
N HIS A 18 -19.39 1.77 -1.13
CA HIS A 18 -19.13 3.20 -0.97
C HIS A 18 -18.25 3.78 -2.10
N ALA A 19 -17.19 3.07 -2.51
CA ALA A 19 -16.34 3.48 -3.61
C ALA A 19 -17.10 3.50 -4.95
N ASP A 20 -17.99 2.55 -5.19
CA ASP A 20 -18.86 2.53 -6.36
C ASP A 20 -19.84 3.70 -6.34
N TRP A 21 -20.41 4.02 -5.18
CA TRP A 21 -21.23 5.21 -5.00
C TRP A 21 -20.46 6.50 -5.30
N LEU A 22 -19.24 6.66 -4.77
CA LEU A 22 -18.37 7.79 -5.09
C LEU A 22 -18.08 7.88 -6.59
N THR A 23 -17.84 6.74 -7.25
CA THR A 23 -17.55 6.68 -8.69
C THR A 23 -18.77 7.10 -9.51
N ARG A 24 -19.99 6.72 -9.12
CA ARG A 24 -21.24 7.19 -9.76
C ARG A 24 -21.44 8.70 -9.66
N LEU A 25 -20.87 9.35 -8.63
CA LEU A 25 -20.87 10.81 -8.47
C LEU A 25 -19.71 11.52 -9.22
N GLY A 26 -19.00 10.81 -10.10
CA GLY A 26 -17.85 11.35 -10.84
C GLY A 26 -16.53 11.32 -10.06
N GLY A 27 -16.49 10.62 -8.92
CA GLY A 27 -15.26 10.29 -8.22
C GLY A 27 -14.41 9.29 -9.01
N ARG A 28 -13.10 9.26 -8.72
CA ARG A 28 -12.20 8.22 -9.20
C ARG A 28 -11.57 7.53 -8.00
N VAL A 29 -11.63 6.21 -7.98
CA VAL A 29 -11.11 5.38 -6.88
C VAL A 29 -10.10 4.38 -7.42
N SER A 30 -8.89 4.43 -6.86
CA SER A 30 -7.81 3.49 -7.16
C SER A 30 -7.29 2.86 -5.87
N THR A 31 -6.51 1.80 -5.99
CA THR A 31 -5.92 1.07 -4.86
C THR A 31 -4.42 0.86 -5.04
N VAL A 32 -3.72 0.77 -3.92
CA VAL A 32 -2.30 0.41 -3.84
C VAL A 32 -2.09 -0.61 -2.73
N PRO A 33 -1.05 -1.45 -2.77
CA PRO A 33 -0.81 -2.41 -1.70
C PRO A 33 -0.38 -1.75 -0.38
N THR A 34 0.29 -0.60 -0.46
CA THR A 34 0.83 0.18 0.67
C THR A 34 0.76 1.66 0.37
N LEU A 35 0.59 2.50 1.40
CA LEU A 35 0.59 3.96 1.26
C LEU A 35 1.87 4.54 1.87
N PRO A 36 2.59 5.46 1.18
CA PRO A 36 3.74 6.17 1.76
C PRO A 36 3.36 6.99 2.99
N THR A 37 2.23 7.70 2.90
CA THR A 37 1.60 8.42 4.00
C THR A 37 0.11 8.56 3.73
N ARG A 38 -0.70 8.63 4.79
CA ARG A 38 -2.13 8.92 4.63
C ARG A 38 -2.33 10.42 4.62
N MET A 39 -2.99 10.92 3.58
CA MET A 39 -3.22 12.34 3.41
C MET A 39 -4.59 12.65 2.80
N ILE A 40 -5.08 13.86 3.10
CA ILE A 40 -6.21 14.49 2.40
C ILE A 40 -5.72 15.84 1.89
N LEU A 41 -5.90 16.08 0.59
CA LEU A 41 -5.54 17.32 -0.07
C LEU A 41 -6.82 18.06 -0.51
N MET A 42 -6.94 19.34 -0.15
CA MET A 42 -8.07 20.20 -0.51
C MET A 42 -7.56 21.44 -1.23
N ASP A 43 -8.09 21.68 -2.43
CA ASP A 43 -7.83 22.84 -3.30
C ASP A 43 -6.35 23.18 -3.54
N ARG A 44 -5.44 22.21 -3.33
CA ARG A 44 -3.98 22.42 -3.31
C ARG A 44 -3.53 23.53 -2.34
N ARG A 45 -4.33 23.81 -1.32
CA ARG A 45 -4.12 24.87 -0.32
C ARG A 45 -4.02 24.34 1.10
N ILE A 46 -4.58 23.16 1.33
CA ILE A 46 -4.62 22.52 2.64
C ILE A 46 -4.29 21.05 2.45
N ALA A 47 -3.39 20.54 3.28
CA ALA A 47 -3.12 19.12 3.42
C ALA A 47 -3.31 18.72 4.88
N MET A 48 -3.99 17.60 5.09
CA MET A 48 -3.99 16.92 6.38
C MET A 48 -3.23 15.62 6.22
N ILE A 49 -2.20 15.38 7.04
CA ILE A 49 -1.38 14.16 6.99
C ILE A 49 -1.40 13.44 8.33
N SER A 50 -1.32 12.11 8.33
CA SER A 50 -1.15 11.34 9.57
C SER A 50 0.23 11.59 10.20
N VAL A 51 0.28 11.69 11.53
CA VAL A 51 1.56 11.80 12.29
C VAL A 51 2.40 10.53 12.12
N SER A 52 1.74 9.37 12.00
CA SER A 52 2.36 8.07 11.73
C SER A 52 1.64 7.36 10.60
N SER A 53 2.39 6.82 9.63
CA SER A 53 1.84 5.98 8.56
C SER A 53 1.28 4.66 9.10
N ASP A 54 1.83 4.19 10.21
CA ASP A 54 1.54 2.90 10.80
C ASP A 54 0.46 3.00 11.88
N ASP A 55 0.17 4.21 12.38
CA ASP A 55 -0.88 4.46 13.36
C ASP A 55 -1.62 5.78 13.07
N THR A 56 -2.81 5.65 12.47
CA THR A 56 -3.67 6.81 12.21
C THR A 56 -4.34 7.39 13.45
N ALA A 57 -4.42 6.62 14.54
CA ALA A 57 -4.99 7.12 15.80
C ALA A 57 -4.02 8.05 16.54
N ALA A 58 -2.73 8.03 16.18
CA ALA A 58 -1.70 8.91 16.74
C ALA A 58 -1.95 10.41 16.46
N GLY A 59 -2.82 10.73 15.50
CA GLY A 59 -3.25 12.09 15.19
C GLY A 59 -2.90 12.52 13.76
N ALA A 60 -3.24 13.78 13.45
CA ALA A 60 -3.02 14.37 12.14
C ALA A 60 -2.48 15.80 12.25
N VAL A 61 -1.70 16.22 11.26
CA VAL A 61 -1.15 17.57 11.13
C VAL A 61 -1.80 18.27 9.96
N LEU A 62 -2.26 19.51 10.19
CA LEU A 62 -2.76 20.40 9.15
C LEU A 62 -1.62 21.27 8.60
N LEU A 63 -1.46 21.28 7.29
CA LEU A 63 -0.39 21.98 6.58
C LEU A 63 -0.97 22.91 5.52
N THR A 64 -0.49 24.16 5.51
CA THR A 64 -0.92 25.22 4.58
C THR A 64 0.25 25.86 3.81
N GLY A 65 1.49 25.48 4.11
CA GLY A 65 2.70 26.02 3.47
C GLY A 65 2.85 25.58 2.01
N GLN A 66 3.09 26.53 1.10
CA GLN A 66 3.10 26.28 -0.36
C GLN A 66 4.14 25.25 -0.82
N GLY A 67 5.37 25.29 -0.28
CA GLY A 67 6.42 24.32 -0.63
C GLY A 67 6.06 22.89 -0.23
N THR A 68 5.60 22.70 1.01
CA THR A 68 5.18 21.40 1.52
C THR A 68 3.96 20.88 0.77
N LEU A 69 2.98 21.74 0.47
CA LEU A 69 1.81 21.37 -0.33
C LEU A 69 2.20 20.90 -1.73
N THR A 70 3.16 21.57 -2.38
CA THR A 70 3.65 21.17 -3.70
C THR A 70 4.25 19.77 -3.65
N ALA A 71 5.08 19.47 -2.66
CA ALA A 71 5.66 18.14 -2.47
C ALA A 71 4.60 17.07 -2.17
N LEU A 72 3.62 17.36 -1.31
CA LEU A 72 2.53 16.42 -0.99
C LEU A 72 1.62 16.16 -2.19
N CYS A 73 1.33 17.20 -2.99
CA CYS A 73 0.61 17.03 -4.25
C CYS A 73 1.40 16.13 -5.20
N ALA A 74 2.70 16.35 -5.37
CA ALA A 74 3.54 15.50 -6.21
C ALA A 74 3.55 14.04 -5.72
N LEU A 75 3.69 13.81 -4.42
CA LEU A 75 3.62 12.48 -3.82
C LEU A 75 2.27 11.80 -4.09
N PHE A 76 1.17 12.54 -3.99
CA PHE A 76 -0.16 12.04 -4.33
C PHE A 76 -0.23 11.64 -5.81
N GLU A 77 0.23 12.48 -6.73
CA GLU A 77 0.20 12.18 -8.17
C GLU A 77 1.06 10.95 -8.51
N THR A 78 2.28 10.84 -7.97
CA THR A 78 3.13 9.64 -8.17
C THR A 78 2.44 8.37 -7.65
N THR A 79 1.81 8.46 -6.48
CA THR A 79 1.05 7.33 -5.92
C THR A 79 -0.17 7.00 -6.78
N TRP A 80 -0.86 8.03 -7.29
CA TRP A 80 -2.03 7.90 -8.16
C TRP A 80 -1.70 7.21 -9.49
N GLU A 81 -0.58 7.56 -10.10
CA GLU A 81 -0.10 6.95 -11.35
C GLU A 81 0.28 5.48 -11.18
N ALA A 82 0.82 5.10 -10.02
CA ALA A 82 1.13 3.71 -9.70
C ALA A 82 -0.09 2.89 -9.25
N ALA A 83 -1.20 3.54 -8.89
CA ALA A 83 -2.38 2.90 -8.33
C ALA A 83 -3.22 2.18 -9.41
N GLN A 84 -3.91 1.11 -8.99
CA GLN A 84 -4.78 0.33 -9.86
C GLN A 84 -6.25 0.68 -9.62
N PRO A 85 -7.07 0.96 -10.65
CA PRO A 85 -8.48 1.26 -10.44
C PRO A 85 -9.20 0.14 -9.68
N LEU A 86 -10.11 0.49 -8.76
CA LEU A 86 -10.76 -0.49 -7.88
C LEU A 86 -11.56 -1.55 -8.65
N GLY A 87 -12.22 -1.19 -9.75
CA GLY A 87 -13.03 -2.10 -10.56
C GLY A 87 -12.24 -3.05 -11.47
N HIS A 88 -10.91 -2.96 -11.50
CA HIS A 88 -10.06 -3.85 -12.31
C HIS A 88 -9.54 -5.02 -11.49
N LEU A 89 -9.28 -6.15 -12.15
CA LEU A 89 -8.54 -7.26 -11.55
C LEU A 89 -7.15 -6.77 -11.11
N VAL A 90 -6.67 -7.22 -9.95
CA VAL A 90 -5.33 -6.90 -9.48
C VAL A 90 -4.33 -7.68 -10.34
N PRO A 91 -3.50 -7.00 -11.16
CA PRO A 91 -2.50 -7.70 -11.94
C PRO A 91 -1.43 -8.29 -11.01
N THR A 92 -0.92 -9.46 -11.38
CA THR A 92 0.32 -9.99 -10.79
C THR A 92 1.53 -9.38 -11.49
N ASP A 93 2.63 -9.22 -10.76
CA ASP A 93 3.91 -8.82 -11.33
C ASP A 93 4.49 -9.93 -12.25
N PRO A 94 5.61 -9.70 -12.96
CA PRO A 94 6.25 -10.72 -13.80
C PRO A 94 6.68 -11.98 -13.03
N ASN A 95 6.82 -11.89 -11.71
CA ASN A 95 7.11 -13.00 -10.82
C ASN A 95 5.84 -13.73 -10.37
N GLY A 96 4.66 -13.33 -10.84
CA GLY A 96 3.37 -13.87 -10.44
C GLY A 96 2.95 -13.48 -9.02
N LEU A 97 3.55 -12.47 -8.41
CA LEU A 97 3.18 -11.96 -7.09
C LEU A 97 2.07 -10.92 -7.22
N THR A 98 1.10 -10.97 -6.31
CA THR A 98 0.15 -9.85 -6.17
C THR A 98 0.87 -8.62 -5.60
N GLY A 99 0.31 -7.43 -5.80
CA GLY A 99 0.85 -6.20 -5.22
C GLY A 99 1.07 -6.31 -3.71
N GLN A 100 0.14 -6.94 -2.98
CA GLN A 100 0.26 -7.15 -1.53
C GLN A 100 1.37 -8.15 -1.16
N GLN A 101 1.57 -9.21 -1.94
CA GLN A 101 2.66 -10.18 -1.74
C GLN A 101 4.03 -9.53 -1.99
N ALA A 102 4.18 -8.79 -3.08
CA ALA A 102 5.41 -8.05 -3.39
C ALA A 102 5.71 -6.97 -2.32
N ALA A 103 4.68 -6.25 -1.86
CA ALA A 103 4.82 -5.30 -0.77
C ALA A 103 5.20 -5.97 0.56
N ALA A 104 4.59 -7.11 0.91
CA ALA A 104 4.95 -7.86 2.12
C ALA A 104 6.42 -8.30 2.09
N LEU A 105 6.91 -8.82 0.96
CA LEU A 105 8.31 -9.18 0.80
C LEU A 105 9.25 -7.99 0.98
N ARG A 106 8.94 -6.84 0.38
CA ARG A 106 9.75 -5.60 0.56
C ARG A 106 9.77 -5.14 2.00
N LEU A 107 8.61 -5.07 2.67
CA LEU A 107 8.52 -4.66 4.07
C LEU A 107 9.35 -5.57 4.99
N LEU A 108 9.31 -6.89 4.75
CA LEU A 108 10.14 -7.85 5.47
C LEU A 108 11.64 -7.66 5.19
N ALA A 109 12.02 -7.36 3.94
CA ALA A 109 13.40 -7.08 3.57
C ALA A 109 13.93 -5.79 4.21
N GLU A 110 13.06 -4.79 4.39
CA GLU A 110 13.33 -3.56 5.14
C GLU A 110 13.37 -3.76 6.66
N GLY A 111 13.13 -4.98 7.16
CA GLY A 111 13.20 -5.33 8.58
C GLY A 111 11.92 -5.06 9.39
N HIS A 112 10.79 -4.79 8.73
CA HIS A 112 9.52 -4.58 9.42
C HIS A 112 8.98 -5.89 10.02
N THR A 113 8.28 -5.78 11.15
CA THR A 113 7.61 -6.91 11.80
C THR A 113 6.32 -7.29 11.05
N ASP A 114 5.77 -8.46 11.36
CA ASP A 114 4.45 -8.87 10.85
C ASP A 114 3.35 -7.90 11.27
N GLU A 115 3.49 -7.29 12.46
CA GLU A 115 2.57 -6.26 12.96
C GLU A 115 2.59 -5.01 12.09
N THR A 116 3.77 -4.45 11.85
CA THR A 116 3.89 -3.25 11.02
C THR A 116 3.49 -3.55 9.58
N THR A 117 3.83 -4.75 9.08
CA THR A 117 3.39 -5.23 7.76
C THR A 117 1.87 -5.29 7.67
N ALA A 118 1.18 -5.82 8.69
CA ALA A 118 -0.27 -5.87 8.74
C ALA A 118 -0.91 -4.48 8.71
N LYS A 119 -0.38 -3.54 9.51
CA LYS A 119 -0.83 -2.14 9.54
C LYS A 119 -0.67 -1.46 8.18
N ARG A 120 0.51 -1.60 7.54
CA ARG A 120 0.81 -0.98 6.23
C ARG A 120 0.01 -1.56 5.08
N LEU A 121 -0.29 -2.86 5.10
CA LEU A 121 -1.16 -3.52 4.13
C LEU A 121 -2.66 -3.30 4.42
N GLY A 122 -3.00 -2.79 5.60
CA GLY A 122 -4.38 -2.58 6.03
C GLY A 122 -5.16 -3.88 6.21
N VAL A 123 -4.50 -4.92 6.74
CA VAL A 123 -5.09 -6.25 6.97
C VAL A 123 -4.85 -6.73 8.40
N SER A 124 -5.52 -7.82 8.81
CA SER A 124 -5.22 -8.45 10.11
C SER A 124 -3.84 -9.12 10.12
N HIS A 125 -3.25 -9.30 11.32
CA HIS A 125 -1.98 -10.02 11.48
C HIS A 125 -1.99 -11.41 10.82
N ARG A 126 -3.10 -12.15 10.99
CA ARG A 126 -3.27 -13.48 10.37
C ARG A 126 -3.18 -13.38 8.84
N THR A 127 -3.84 -12.39 8.25
CA THR A 127 -3.83 -12.18 6.81
C THR A 127 -2.46 -11.73 6.32
N ALA A 128 -1.78 -10.83 7.03
CA ALA A 128 -0.41 -10.43 6.68
C ALA A 128 0.56 -11.61 6.68
N ARG A 129 0.49 -12.47 7.72
CA ARG A 129 1.32 -13.68 7.80
C ARG A 129 1.06 -14.64 6.64
N ARG A 130 -0.20 -14.81 6.23
CA ARG A 130 -0.57 -15.61 5.04
C ARG A 130 -0.02 -15.00 3.75
N ILE A 131 -0.19 -13.68 3.56
CA ILE A 131 0.33 -12.96 2.39
C ILE A 131 1.85 -13.08 2.31
N ALA A 132 2.54 -13.06 3.45
CA ALA A 132 3.99 -13.23 3.51
C ALA A 132 4.45 -14.68 3.31
N SER A 133 3.66 -15.68 3.74
CA SER A 133 4.04 -17.10 3.61
C SER A 133 3.96 -17.62 2.19
N GLU A 134 2.96 -17.19 1.42
CA GLU A 134 2.79 -17.65 0.03
C GLU A 134 4.03 -17.41 -0.85
N PRO A 135 4.68 -16.22 -0.83
CA PRO A 135 5.96 -16.03 -1.51
C PRO A 135 7.10 -16.90 -0.96
N MET A 136 7.17 -17.12 0.36
CA MET A 136 8.20 -17.97 0.96
C MET A 136 8.10 -19.43 0.49
N ASP A 137 6.87 -19.95 0.39
CA ASP A 137 6.58 -21.30 -0.11
C ASP A 137 7.02 -21.43 -1.57
N ARG A 138 6.73 -20.41 -2.39
CA ARG A 138 7.17 -20.34 -3.80
C ARG A 138 8.69 -20.22 -3.95
N LEU A 139 9.36 -19.59 -2.99
CA LEU A 139 10.82 -19.57 -2.90
C LEU A 139 11.40 -20.88 -2.37
N SER A 140 10.55 -21.80 -1.89
CA SER A 140 10.92 -23.07 -1.23
C SER A 140 11.89 -22.87 -0.07
N ALA A 141 11.74 -21.75 0.64
CA ALA A 141 12.62 -21.34 1.72
C ALA A 141 12.17 -21.94 3.06
N ARG A 142 13.11 -22.39 3.90
CA ARG A 142 12.82 -22.97 5.22
C ARG A 142 12.59 -21.92 6.30
N ASN A 143 13.11 -20.72 6.09
CA ASN A 143 12.98 -19.60 7.01
C ASN A 143 13.03 -18.27 6.25
N ARG A 144 12.73 -17.18 6.96
CA ARG A 144 12.66 -15.83 6.39
C ARG A 144 14.01 -15.34 5.82
N PHE A 145 15.11 -15.72 6.47
CA PHE A 145 16.45 -15.36 6.01
C PHE A 145 16.75 -16.00 4.65
N GLU A 146 16.50 -17.31 4.52
CA GLU A 146 16.63 -18.04 3.26
C GLU A 146 15.67 -17.50 2.19
N ALA A 147 14.46 -17.10 2.58
CA ALA A 147 13.51 -16.47 1.66
C ALA A 147 14.05 -15.15 1.10
N GLY A 148 14.62 -14.29 1.94
CA GLY A 148 15.25 -13.03 1.51
C GLY A 148 16.37 -13.27 0.50
N VAL A 149 17.30 -14.19 0.81
CA VAL A 149 18.41 -14.54 -0.10
C VAL A 149 17.89 -15.04 -1.45
N ARG A 150 16.92 -15.96 -1.45
CA ARG A 150 16.36 -16.51 -2.70
C ARG A 150 15.53 -15.49 -3.48
N ALA A 151 14.84 -14.59 -2.78
CA ALA A 151 14.09 -13.51 -3.41
C ALA A 151 15.03 -12.58 -4.19
N VAL A 152 16.20 -12.23 -3.62
CA VAL A 152 17.22 -11.46 -4.34
C VAL A 152 17.78 -12.25 -5.53
N GLN A 153 18.13 -13.53 -5.34
CA GLN A 153 18.66 -14.40 -6.41
C GLN A 153 17.69 -14.55 -7.59
N ARG A 154 16.38 -14.56 -7.33
CA ARG A 154 15.33 -14.64 -8.36
C ARG A 154 14.88 -13.28 -8.88
N GLY A 155 15.46 -12.17 -8.42
CA GLY A 155 15.09 -10.82 -8.85
C GLY A 155 13.73 -10.34 -8.33
N TRP A 156 13.19 -10.96 -7.28
CA TRP A 156 11.95 -10.52 -6.61
C TRP A 156 12.20 -9.33 -5.68
N LEU A 157 13.44 -9.21 -5.19
CA LEU A 157 13.94 -8.09 -4.40
C LEU A 157 15.21 -7.53 -5.06
N PRO A 158 15.47 -6.21 -4.92
CA PRO A 158 16.70 -5.63 -5.43
C PRO A 158 17.93 -6.15 -4.66
N THR A 159 19.10 -6.15 -5.31
CA THR A 159 20.38 -6.52 -4.70
C THR A 159 20.93 -5.46 -3.73
N ARG A 160 20.35 -4.26 -3.74
CA ARG A 160 20.57 -3.21 -2.73
C ARG A 160 19.21 -2.80 -2.14
N PRO A 161 19.10 -2.70 -0.80
CA PRO A 161 17.92 -2.17 -0.14
C PRO A 161 17.68 -0.70 -0.51
#